data_AF-A0A945M7J3-F1
#
_entry.id   AF-A0A945M7J3-F1
#
_cell.length_a   1.000
_cell.length_b   1.000
_cell.length_c   1.000
_cell.angle_alpha   90.00
_cell.angle_beta   90.00
_cell.angle_gamma   90.00
#
_symmetry.space_group_name_H-M   'P 1'
#
loop_
_entity.id
_entity.type
_entity.pdbx_description
1 polymer ?
#
loop_
_entity_poly.entity_id
_entity_poly.type
_entity_poly.pdbx_seq_one_letter_code
_entity_poly.pdbx_strand_id
1 'polypeptide(L)'
;MHHRRSQRIGRQEPEMSAALRPCDHPGCAAEAEFRAPRSRSDLRSYLWFCLEHIRQYNRAWNYFEGMNDGEIENQVRRDTVWERPTWPFAGRQARAFAEGRFSDPLGAFSDEPRREEEEKPRFRPSLNGKTPEERALAVLEIEPPITVDRIKARYKELVKRHHPDANGGDKHAEERLKKINEAYATLKNCALLGAAR
;
A
#
# COMPACT_ATOMS: atom_id res chain seq x y z
N MET A 1 -37.32 27.37 11.39
CA MET A 1 -36.38 26.40 11.97
C MET A 1 -36.76 25.00 11.48
N HIS A 2 -36.13 24.50 10.43
CA HIS A 2 -36.43 23.17 9.89
C HIS A 2 -35.39 22.18 10.40
N HIS A 3 -35.80 21.31 11.33
CA HIS A 3 -34.96 20.20 11.79
C HIS A 3 -34.83 19.17 10.66
N ARG A 4 -33.66 19.11 10.02
CA ARG A 4 -33.29 17.96 9.18
C ARG A 4 -33.07 16.75 10.10
N ARG A 5 -34.04 15.83 10.08
CA ARG A 5 -33.89 14.51 10.69
C ARG A 5 -32.79 13.77 9.93
N SER A 6 -31.64 13.57 10.57
CA SER A 6 -30.55 12.78 10.02
C SER A 6 -31.05 11.35 9.81
N GLN A 7 -31.29 10.95 8.56
CA GLN A 7 -31.52 9.56 8.22
C GLN A 7 -30.17 8.85 8.38
N ARG A 8 -30.04 8.02 9.42
CA ARG A 8 -28.89 7.12 9.56
C ARG A 8 -28.96 6.16 8.38
N ILE A 9 -27.98 6.23 7.48
CA ILE A 9 -27.78 5.24 6.42
C ILE A 9 -27.32 3.96 7.14
N GLY A 10 -28.29 3.13 7.52
CA GLY A 10 -28.03 1.77 8.00
C GLY A 10 -27.38 0.98 6.87
N ARG A 11 -26.25 0.34 7.16
CA ARG A 11 -25.60 -0.61 6.26
C ARG A 11 -26.61 -1.72 5.95
N GLN A 12 -27.14 -1.76 4.73
CA GLN A 12 -27.97 -2.87 4.26
C GLN A 12 -27.04 -4.09 4.16
N GLU A 13 -27.23 -5.05 5.06
CA GLU A 13 -26.59 -6.36 4.96
C GLU A 13 -27.25 -7.14 3.82
N PRO A 14 -26.50 -7.91 3.02
CA PRO A 14 -27.07 -8.64 1.90
C PRO A 14 -28.07 -9.68 2.42
N GLU A 15 -29.32 -9.57 1.99
CA GLU A 15 -30.37 -10.59 2.15
C GLU A 15 -29.96 -11.84 1.36
N MET A 16 -29.12 -12.68 1.97
CA MET A 16 -28.86 -14.02 1.45
C MET A 16 -30.05 -14.91 1.79
N SER A 17 -30.84 -15.23 0.76
CA SER A 17 -31.95 -16.16 0.75
C SER A 17 -31.84 -17.26 1.81
N ALA A 18 -32.74 -17.20 2.80
CA ALA A 18 -32.86 -18.18 3.86
C ALA A 18 -33.25 -19.54 3.27
N ALA A 19 -32.25 -20.40 3.02
CA ALA A 19 -32.51 -21.83 3.10
C ALA A 19 -33.05 -22.10 4.51
N LEU A 20 -34.21 -22.74 4.62
CA LEU A 20 -34.82 -23.11 5.90
C LEU A 20 -33.83 -23.97 6.69
N ARG A 21 -33.11 -23.33 7.63
CA ARG A 21 -32.10 -23.96 8.48
C ARG A 21 -32.75 -24.25 9.84
N PRO A 22 -32.51 -25.43 10.43
CA PRO A 22 -32.88 -25.68 11.82
C PRO A 22 -31.99 -24.85 12.77
N CYS A 23 -32.52 -24.58 13.95
CA CYS A 23 -31.80 -23.93 15.05
C CYS A 23 -30.62 -24.79 15.54
N ASP A 24 -29.45 -24.17 15.75
CA ASP A 24 -28.25 -24.86 16.27
C ASP A 24 -28.31 -25.16 17.78
N HIS A 25 -29.39 -24.76 18.47
CA HIS A 25 -29.58 -25.04 19.89
C HIS A 25 -29.92 -26.53 20.13
N PRO A 26 -29.27 -27.22 21.09
CA PRO A 26 -29.51 -28.64 21.33
C PRO A 26 -30.99 -28.90 21.65
N GLY A 27 -31.63 -29.79 20.89
CA GLY A 27 -33.03 -30.17 21.08
C GLY A 27 -34.05 -29.20 20.48
N CYS A 28 -33.64 -28.17 19.75
CA CYS A 28 -34.55 -27.25 19.06
C CYS A 28 -34.66 -27.59 17.56
N ALA A 29 -35.88 -27.78 17.06
CA ALA A 29 -36.16 -27.98 15.63
C ALA A 29 -36.81 -26.74 14.96
N ALA A 30 -36.85 -25.60 15.66
CA ALA A 30 -37.42 -24.37 15.13
C ALA A 30 -36.56 -23.78 13.99
N GLU A 31 -37.19 -22.95 13.16
CA GLU A 31 -36.52 -22.26 12.05
C GLU A 31 -35.52 -21.21 12.58
N ALA A 32 -34.35 -21.16 11.95
CA ALA A 32 -33.26 -20.29 12.34
C ALA A 32 -33.14 -19.09 11.40
N GLU A 33 -33.60 -17.94 11.88
CA GLU A 33 -33.56 -16.66 11.14
C GLU A 33 -32.36 -15.80 11.55
N PHE A 34 -31.88 -15.95 12.79
CA PHE A 34 -30.90 -15.05 13.38
C PHE A 34 -29.52 -15.70 13.44
N ARG A 35 -28.49 -14.97 13.02
CA ARG A 35 -27.10 -15.41 13.15
C ARG A 35 -26.43 -14.80 14.38
N ALA A 36 -25.56 -15.57 15.03
CA ALA A 36 -24.70 -15.11 16.12
C ALA A 36 -23.26 -15.57 15.90
N PRO A 37 -22.24 -14.79 16.28
CA PRO A 37 -20.84 -15.23 16.19
C PRO A 37 -20.62 -16.44 17.09
N ARG A 38 -19.82 -17.42 16.64
CA ARG A 38 -19.62 -18.70 17.36
C ARG A 38 -18.88 -18.53 18.68
N SER A 39 -17.91 -17.62 18.72
CA SER A 39 -17.13 -17.32 19.93
C SER A 39 -16.46 -15.95 19.81
N ARG A 40 -15.98 -15.42 20.94
CA ARG A 40 -15.23 -14.16 21.01
C ARG A 40 -14.01 -14.13 20.07
N SER A 41 -13.28 -15.24 19.98
CA SER A 41 -12.10 -15.39 19.13
C SER A 41 -12.45 -15.64 17.66
N ASP A 42 -13.65 -16.14 17.40
CA ASP A 42 -14.12 -16.46 16.06
C ASP A 42 -15.42 -15.73 15.74
N LEU A 43 -15.27 -14.43 15.47
CA LEU A 43 -16.37 -13.52 15.11
C LEU A 43 -16.82 -13.68 13.65
N ARG A 44 -16.08 -14.43 12.83
CA ARG A 44 -16.36 -14.60 11.40
C ARG A 44 -17.11 -15.91 11.10
N SER A 45 -17.09 -16.86 12.02
CA SER A 45 -17.96 -18.04 11.99
C SER A 45 -19.26 -17.77 12.72
N TYR A 46 -20.38 -18.16 12.13
CA TYR A 46 -21.72 -17.89 12.65
C TYR A 46 -22.49 -19.18 12.96
N LEU A 47 -23.27 -19.14 14.04
CA LEU A 47 -24.32 -20.10 14.39
C LEU A 47 -25.70 -19.48 14.07
N TRP A 48 -26.68 -20.32 13.78
CA TRP A 48 -28.04 -19.93 13.44
C TRP A 48 -29.03 -20.32 14.53
N PHE A 49 -29.83 -19.36 15.01
CA PHE A 49 -30.77 -19.53 16.10
C PHE A 49 -32.19 -19.03 15.74
N CYS A 50 -33.19 -19.60 16.40
CA CYS A 50 -34.54 -19.04 16.46
C CYS A 50 -34.60 -17.84 17.43
N LEU A 51 -35.71 -17.08 17.40
CA LEU A 51 -35.88 -15.86 18.20
C LEU A 51 -35.68 -16.06 19.71
N GLU A 52 -36.05 -17.22 20.24
CA GLU A 52 -35.92 -17.52 21.66
C GLU A 52 -34.45 -17.74 22.04
N HIS A 53 -33.75 -18.61 21.30
CA HIS A 53 -32.38 -18.97 21.61
C HIS A 53 -31.39 -17.86 21.31
N ILE A 54 -31.63 -16.99 20.32
CA ILE A 54 -30.77 -15.81 20.11
C ILE A 54 -30.84 -14.84 21.29
N ARG A 55 -32.01 -14.70 21.94
CA ARG A 55 -32.16 -13.87 23.14
C ARG A 55 -31.41 -14.45 24.32
N GLN A 56 -31.49 -15.77 24.51
CA GLN A 56 -30.72 -16.47 25.55
C GLN A 56 -29.21 -16.33 25.29
N TYR A 57 -28.78 -16.52 24.04
CA TYR A 57 -27.40 -16.37 23.61
C TYR A 57 -26.86 -14.97 23.87
N ASN A 58 -27.57 -13.94 23.41
CA ASN A 58 -27.16 -12.54 23.60
C ASN A 58 -27.15 -12.13 25.07
N ARG A 59 -28.03 -12.70 25.90
CA ARG A 59 -28.04 -12.46 27.35
C ARG A 59 -26.85 -13.10 28.05
N ALA A 60 -26.43 -14.28 27.59
CA ALA A 60 -25.26 -14.98 28.12
C ALA A 60 -23.94 -14.41 27.58
N TRP A 61 -23.97 -13.67 26.47
CA TRP A 61 -22.77 -13.17 25.80
C TRP A 61 -22.08 -12.06 26.59
N ASN A 62 -20.87 -12.34 27.07
CA ASN A 62 -19.96 -11.34 27.62
C ASN A 62 -18.64 -11.36 26.85
N TYR A 63 -18.37 -10.29 26.09
CA TYR A 63 -17.15 -10.15 25.30
C TYR A 63 -15.86 -10.13 26.15
N PHE A 64 -15.96 -9.70 27.40
CA PHE A 64 -14.83 -9.60 28.35
C PHE A 64 -14.78 -10.75 29.34
N GLU A 65 -15.56 -11.82 29.14
CA GLU A 65 -15.52 -13.00 30.00
C GLU A 65 -14.11 -13.62 30.02
N GLY A 66 -13.56 -13.81 31.23
CA GLY A 66 -12.23 -14.38 31.44
C GLY A 66 -11.06 -13.42 31.18
N MET A 67 -11.29 -12.15 30.85
CA MET A 67 -10.24 -11.12 30.81
C MET A 67 -9.98 -10.53 32.20
N ASN A 68 -8.71 -10.23 32.49
CA ASN A 68 -8.36 -9.41 33.65
C ASN A 68 -8.59 -7.91 33.35
N ASP A 69 -8.77 -7.09 34.39
CA ASP A 69 -8.98 -5.64 34.30
C ASP A 69 -7.91 -4.96 33.42
N GLY A 70 -6.65 -5.35 33.57
CA GLY A 70 -5.56 -4.82 32.74
C GLY A 70 -5.70 -5.15 31.24
N GLU A 71 -6.27 -6.31 30.89
CA GLU A 71 -6.51 -6.70 29.50
C GLU A 71 -7.70 -5.93 28.92
N ILE A 72 -8.73 -5.69 29.73
CA ILE A 72 -9.89 -4.86 29.39
C ILE A 72 -9.43 -3.43 29.09
N GLU A 73 -8.64 -2.82 29.99
CA GLU A 73 -8.08 -1.48 29.77
C GLU A 73 -7.24 -1.40 28.49
N ASN A 74 -6.41 -2.43 28.23
CA ASN A 74 -5.60 -2.49 27.03
C ASN A 74 -6.44 -2.65 25.75
N GLN A 75 -7.55 -3.39 25.80
CA GLN A 75 -8.50 -3.48 24.69
C GLN A 75 -9.18 -2.12 24.45
N VAL A 76 -9.70 -1.47 25.50
CA VAL A 76 -10.32 -0.14 25.41
C VAL A 76 -9.36 0.90 24.82
N ARG A 77 -8.09 0.89 25.24
CA ARG A 77 -7.06 1.77 24.68
C ARG A 77 -6.82 1.51 23.19
N ARG A 78 -6.78 0.26 22.76
CA ARG A 78 -6.61 -0.11 21.34
C ARG A 78 -7.82 0.30 20.51
N ASP A 79 -9.03 0.08 21.01
CA ASP A 79 -10.27 0.42 20.32
C ASP A 79 -10.41 1.94 20.14
N THR A 80 -9.93 2.73 21.10
CA THR A 80 -9.91 4.21 21.04
C THR A 80 -9.18 4.73 19.79
N VAL A 81 -8.15 4.01 19.35
CA VAL A 81 -7.34 4.35 18.15
C VAL A 81 -7.68 3.47 16.95
N TRP A 82 -8.81 2.77 16.97
CA TRP A 82 -9.26 1.86 15.91
C TRP A 82 -8.24 0.76 15.59
N GLU A 83 -7.63 0.19 16.64
CA GLU A 83 -6.57 -0.81 16.55
C GLU A 83 -5.34 -0.36 15.72
N ARG A 84 -5.20 0.94 15.45
CA ARG A 84 -4.00 1.47 14.80
C ARG A 84 -2.86 1.47 15.81
N PRO A 85 -1.75 0.78 15.54
CA PRO A 85 -0.61 0.79 16.45
C PRO A 85 -0.08 2.22 16.58
N THR A 86 -0.17 2.77 17.79
CA THR A 86 0.43 4.06 18.12
C THR A 86 1.79 3.82 18.76
N TRP A 87 2.78 4.57 18.31
CA TRP A 87 4.13 4.52 18.88
C TRP A 87 4.24 5.62 19.93
N PRO A 88 4.85 5.37 21.10
CA PRO A 88 5.06 6.42 22.08
C PRO A 88 5.91 7.53 21.43
N PHE A 89 5.53 8.79 21.68
CA PHE A 89 6.18 9.97 21.11
C PHE A 89 7.69 10.05 21.45
N ALA A 90 8.16 9.36 22.48
CA ALA A 90 9.57 9.27 22.86
C ALA A 90 10.16 7.84 22.69
N GLY A 91 9.54 7.01 21.85
CA GLY A 91 9.99 5.64 21.58
C GLY A 91 11.26 5.56 20.72
N ARG A 92 11.74 4.34 20.46
CA ARG A 92 12.93 4.10 19.62
C ARG A 92 12.87 4.81 18.26
N GLN A 93 11.69 4.88 17.65
CA GLN A 93 11.48 5.57 16.36
C GLN A 93 11.59 7.09 16.49
N ALA A 94 11.11 7.68 17.59
CA ALA A 94 11.27 9.10 17.87
C ALA A 94 12.73 9.46 18.21
N ARG A 95 13.46 8.56 18.91
CA ARG A 95 14.92 8.69 19.06
C ARG A 95 15.64 8.60 17.72
N ALA A 96 15.29 7.65 16.86
CA ALA A 96 15.87 7.55 15.52
C ALA A 96 15.60 8.82 14.69
N PHE A 97 14.42 9.41 14.81
CA PHE A 97 14.07 10.68 14.15
C PHE A 97 14.85 11.86 14.73
N ALA A 98 14.94 11.97 16.06
CA ALA A 98 15.71 13.01 16.75
C ALA A 98 17.23 12.89 16.53
N GLU A 99 17.74 11.67 16.36
CA GLU A 99 19.15 11.36 16.06
C GLU A 99 19.44 11.41 14.55
N GLY A 100 18.49 11.86 13.71
CA GLY A 100 18.68 11.99 12.26
C GLY A 100 18.91 10.68 11.51
N ARG A 101 18.59 9.52 12.12
CA ARG A 101 18.74 8.19 11.52
C ARG A 101 17.54 7.80 10.65
N PHE A 102 17.03 8.74 9.89
CA PHE A 102 15.97 8.50 8.90
C PHE A 102 16.49 8.94 7.54
N SER A 103 16.13 8.21 6.49
CA SER A 103 16.49 8.58 5.12
C SER A 103 15.71 9.84 4.76
N ASP A 104 16.41 10.97 4.65
CA ASP A 104 15.86 12.25 4.16
C ASP A 104 16.45 12.60 2.78
N PRO A 105 15.93 12.05 1.67
CA PRO A 105 16.44 12.31 0.31
C PRO A 105 16.29 13.76 -0.14
N LEU A 106 15.52 14.57 0.58
CA LEU A 106 15.26 15.98 0.25
C LEU A 106 16.03 16.95 1.15
N GLY A 107 16.69 16.47 2.20
CA GLY A 107 17.47 17.29 3.14
C GLY A 107 16.63 18.33 3.88
N ALA A 108 15.34 18.08 4.10
CA ALA A 108 14.42 19.02 4.72
C ALA A 108 14.59 19.12 6.25
N PHE A 109 15.19 18.11 6.89
CA PHE A 109 15.30 18.01 8.35
C PHE A 109 16.74 17.98 8.88
N SER A 110 17.74 18.02 8.00
CA SER A 110 19.16 18.11 8.36
C SER A 110 19.56 19.57 8.59
N ASP A 111 20.06 19.88 9.81
CA ASP A 111 20.61 21.19 10.21
C ASP A 111 22.05 21.42 9.70
N GLU A 112 22.57 20.51 8.85
CA GLU A 112 23.86 20.72 8.21
C GLU A 112 23.72 21.74 7.07
N PRO A 113 24.54 22.82 7.03
CA PRO A 113 24.60 23.65 5.84
C PRO A 113 24.97 22.72 4.70
N ARG A 114 24.15 22.71 3.63
CA ARG A 114 24.34 21.93 2.39
C ARG A 114 25.83 21.81 2.09
N ARG A 115 26.47 20.73 2.57
CA ARG A 115 27.77 20.36 2.05
C ARG A 115 27.47 20.08 0.60
N GLU A 116 28.13 20.80 -0.28
CA GLU A 116 28.22 20.41 -1.68
C GLU A 116 28.79 18.99 -1.64
N GLU A 117 27.90 18.00 -1.59
CA GLU A 117 28.25 16.60 -1.78
C GLU A 117 29.05 16.61 -3.07
N GLU A 118 30.33 16.25 -2.95
CA GLU A 118 31.24 16.11 -4.06
C GLU A 118 30.46 15.46 -5.20
N GLU A 119 30.15 16.25 -6.23
CA GLU A 119 29.43 15.76 -7.40
C GLU A 119 30.31 14.64 -7.93
N LYS A 120 29.92 13.38 -7.64
CA LYS A 120 30.54 12.21 -8.25
C LYS A 120 30.65 12.54 -9.73
N PRO A 121 31.84 12.40 -10.35
CA PRO A 121 32.05 12.87 -11.71
C PRO A 121 30.94 12.28 -12.55
N ARG A 122 29.99 13.13 -12.97
CA ARG A 122 28.85 12.71 -13.77
C ARG A 122 29.50 12.02 -14.95
N PHE A 123 29.34 10.70 -15.06
CA PHE A 123 29.84 9.98 -16.20
C PHE A 123 29.26 10.70 -17.40
N ARG A 124 30.15 11.33 -18.17
CA ARG A 124 29.80 11.93 -19.44
C ARG A 124 30.02 10.78 -20.41
N PRO A 125 29.00 9.96 -20.72
CA PRO A 125 29.16 8.96 -21.75
C PRO A 125 29.65 9.70 -22.98
N SER A 126 30.82 9.29 -23.48
CA SER A 126 31.33 9.85 -24.72
C SER A 126 30.26 9.58 -25.78
N LEU A 127 29.68 10.65 -26.33
CA LEU A 127 28.73 10.55 -27.44
C LEU A 127 29.38 9.93 -28.70
N ASN A 128 30.71 9.74 -28.67
CA ASN A 128 31.49 9.02 -29.67
C ASN A 128 31.54 7.50 -29.42
N GLY A 129 30.44 6.91 -28.92
CA GLY A 129 30.28 5.46 -28.93
C GLY A 129 30.43 4.92 -30.36
N LYS A 130 31.28 3.90 -30.53
CA LYS A 130 31.58 3.29 -31.84
C LYS A 130 30.40 2.44 -32.32
N THR A 131 29.62 1.88 -31.39
CA THR A 131 28.48 1.01 -31.69
C THR A 131 27.13 1.74 -31.46
N PRO A 132 26.05 1.33 -32.15
CA PRO A 132 24.71 1.88 -31.90
C PRO A 132 24.23 1.64 -30.45
N GLU A 133 24.70 0.57 -29.81
CA GLU A 133 24.34 0.19 -28.44
C GLU A 133 24.96 1.15 -27.41
N GLU A 134 26.23 1.50 -27.57
CA GLU A 134 26.92 2.48 -26.72
C GLU A 134 26.25 3.85 -26.80
N ARG A 135 25.82 4.25 -28.01
CA ARG A 135 25.06 5.50 -28.21
C ARG A 135 23.69 5.46 -27.52
N ALA A 136 23.01 4.33 -27.56
CA ALA A 136 21.73 4.16 -26.89
C ALA A 136 21.86 4.21 -25.36
N LEU A 137 22.93 3.61 -24.80
CA LEU A 137 23.25 3.72 -23.37
C LEU A 137 23.58 5.15 -22.96
N ALA A 138 24.29 5.89 -23.83
CA ALA A 138 24.58 7.31 -23.61
C ALA A 138 23.30 8.15 -23.56
N VAL A 139 22.32 7.87 -24.43
CA VAL A 139 21.03 8.58 -24.46
C VAL A 139 20.19 8.29 -23.21
N LEU A 140 20.22 7.06 -22.68
CA LEU A 140 19.51 6.68 -21.45
C LEU A 140 20.27 7.03 -20.16
N GLU A 141 21.49 7.54 -20.28
CA GLU A 141 22.37 7.90 -19.16
C GLU A 141 22.60 6.70 -18.21
N ILE A 142 22.90 5.52 -18.78
CA ILE A 142 23.14 4.29 -18.03
C ILE A 142 24.62 3.94 -18.07
N GLU A 143 25.22 3.76 -16.90
CA GLU A 143 26.57 3.21 -16.72
C GLU A 143 26.54 1.66 -16.63
N PRO A 144 27.57 0.96 -17.10
CA PRO A 144 27.76 -0.46 -16.78
C PRO A 144 27.92 -0.63 -15.25
N PRO A 145 27.34 -1.67 -14.62
CA PRO A 145 26.76 -2.88 -15.19
C PRO A 145 25.35 -2.68 -15.79
N ILE A 146 25.13 -3.30 -16.95
CA ILE A 146 23.89 -3.21 -17.73
C ILE A 146 22.98 -4.38 -17.34
N THR A 147 21.82 -4.08 -16.76
CA THR A 147 20.76 -5.06 -16.49
C THR A 147 19.46 -4.62 -17.16
N VAL A 148 18.64 -5.58 -17.60
CA VAL A 148 17.36 -5.31 -18.26
C VAL A 148 16.43 -4.50 -17.35
N ASP A 149 16.48 -4.74 -16.05
CA ASP A 149 15.66 -4.02 -15.06
C ASP A 149 16.10 -2.57 -14.91
N ARG A 150 17.42 -2.30 -14.92
CA ARG A 150 17.96 -0.93 -14.87
C ARG A 150 17.59 -0.13 -16.12
N ILE A 151 17.62 -0.76 -17.30
CA ILE A 151 17.17 -0.14 -18.57
C ILE A 151 15.69 0.23 -18.48
N LYS A 152 14.84 -0.70 -18.01
CA LYS A 152 13.39 -0.46 -17.85
C LYS A 152 13.10 0.64 -16.83
N ALA A 153 13.83 0.68 -15.71
CA ALA A 153 13.66 1.70 -14.68
C ALA A 153 14.00 3.09 -15.22
N ARG A 154 15.18 3.26 -15.84
CA ARG A 154 15.62 4.54 -16.41
C ARG A 154 14.74 5.01 -17.56
N TYR A 155 14.27 4.09 -18.41
CA TYR A 155 13.29 4.41 -19.44
C TYR A 155 12.00 5.00 -18.83
N LYS A 156 11.43 4.35 -17.81
CA LYS A 156 10.21 4.86 -17.14
C LYS A 156 10.42 6.23 -16.50
N GLU A 157 11.58 6.48 -15.91
CA GLU A 157 11.94 7.79 -15.34
C GLU A 157 11.99 8.88 -16.42
N LEU A 158 12.70 8.62 -17.53
CA LEU A 158 12.85 9.58 -18.63
C LEU A 158 11.54 9.85 -19.36
N VAL A 159 10.69 8.84 -19.54
CA VAL A 159 9.35 9.02 -20.13
C VAL A 159 8.48 9.89 -19.25
N LYS A 160 8.45 9.67 -17.94
CA LYS A 160 7.68 10.52 -17.00
C LYS A 160 8.17 11.96 -17.05
N ARG A 161 9.48 12.18 -17.13
CA ARG A 161 10.09 13.51 -17.21
C ARG A 161 9.76 14.23 -18.52
N HIS A 162 9.72 13.50 -19.63
CA HIS A 162 9.51 14.07 -20.97
C HIS A 162 8.09 13.80 -21.55
N HIS A 163 7.12 13.42 -20.72
CA HIS A 163 5.76 13.16 -21.17
C HIS A 163 5.08 14.45 -21.68
N PRO A 164 4.32 14.41 -22.79
CA PRO A 164 3.64 15.59 -23.32
C PRO A 164 2.65 16.20 -22.33
N ASP A 165 1.92 15.39 -21.57
CA ASP A 165 0.97 15.89 -20.56
C ASP A 165 1.65 16.68 -19.43
N ALA A 166 2.89 16.32 -19.06
CA ALA A 166 3.62 17.00 -17.99
C ALA A 166 4.34 18.26 -18.49
N ASN A 167 4.68 18.31 -19.78
CA ASN A 167 5.45 19.40 -20.40
C ASN A 167 4.62 20.25 -21.38
N GLY A 168 3.29 20.18 -21.32
CA GLY A 168 2.39 21.06 -22.08
C GLY A 168 2.58 21.03 -23.60
N GLY A 169 3.14 19.97 -24.18
CA GLY A 169 3.41 19.87 -25.61
C GLY A 169 4.71 20.56 -26.09
N ASP A 170 5.70 20.77 -25.22
CA ASP A 170 7.01 21.30 -25.60
C ASP A 170 7.70 20.47 -26.70
N LYS A 171 8.01 21.09 -27.84
CA LYS A 171 8.68 20.44 -28.99
C LYS A 171 10.02 19.80 -28.62
N HIS A 172 10.79 20.42 -27.74
CA HIS A 172 12.08 19.89 -27.28
C HIS A 172 11.92 18.63 -26.43
N ALA A 173 10.89 18.57 -25.58
CA ALA A 173 10.61 17.37 -24.78
C ALA A 173 10.17 16.21 -25.70
N GLU A 174 9.38 16.51 -26.73
CA GLU A 174 8.96 15.53 -27.73
C GLU A 174 10.15 14.96 -28.52
N GLU A 175 11.07 15.80 -28.99
CA GLU A 175 12.29 15.36 -29.69
C GLU A 175 13.19 14.50 -28.80
N ARG A 176 13.31 14.85 -27.51
CA ARG A 176 14.05 14.04 -26.54
C ARG A 176 13.37 12.69 -26.31
N LEU A 177 12.05 12.67 -26.17
CA LEU A 177 11.28 11.44 -26.00
C LEU A 177 11.40 10.49 -27.20
N LYS A 178 11.43 11.02 -28.43
CA LYS A 178 11.69 10.23 -29.65
C LYS A 178 13.05 9.52 -29.59
N LYS A 179 14.12 10.26 -29.24
CA LYS A 179 15.47 9.70 -29.08
C LYS A 179 15.53 8.63 -27.98
N ILE A 180 14.82 8.84 -26.87
CA ILE A 180 14.72 7.88 -25.76
C ILE A 180 14.03 6.58 -26.22
N ASN A 181 12.95 6.68 -27.00
CA ASN A 181 12.23 5.51 -27.52
C ASN A 181 13.09 4.71 -28.52
N GLU A 182 13.82 5.40 -29.40
CA GLU A 182 14.78 4.77 -30.33
C GLU A 182 15.91 4.04 -29.58
N ALA A 183 16.49 4.69 -28.57
CA ALA A 183 17.52 4.09 -27.72
C ALA A 183 17.00 2.86 -26.95
N TYR A 184 15.78 2.91 -26.42
CA TYR A 184 15.19 1.76 -25.75
C TYR A 184 14.92 0.59 -26.70
N ALA A 185 14.45 0.86 -27.93
CA ALA A 185 14.21 -0.17 -28.94
C ALA A 185 15.51 -0.89 -29.35
N THR A 186 16.58 -0.14 -29.59
CA THR A 186 17.90 -0.70 -29.94
C THR A 186 18.46 -1.59 -28.83
N LEU A 187 18.40 -1.14 -27.56
CA LEU A 187 18.86 -1.94 -26.42
C LEU A 187 17.98 -3.15 -26.15
N LYS A 188 16.65 -3.03 -26.33
CA LYS A 188 15.74 -4.18 -26.18
C LYS A 188 16.05 -5.25 -27.23
N ASN A 189 16.32 -4.86 -28.47
CA ASN A 189 16.67 -5.80 -29.53
C ASN A 189 18.04 -6.46 -29.28
N CYS A 190 19.06 -5.69 -28.88
CA CYS A 190 20.37 -6.24 -28.54
C CYS A 190 20.31 -7.16 -27.32
N ALA A 191 19.66 -6.75 -26.22
CA ALA A 191 19.56 -7.56 -25.00
C ALA A 191 18.80 -8.88 -25.23
N LEU A 192 17.80 -8.88 -26.12
CA LEU A 192 17.08 -10.10 -26.51
C LEU A 192 17.91 -11.01 -27.43
N LEU A 193 18.78 -10.44 -28.27
CA LEU A 193 19.67 -11.20 -29.15
C LEU A 193 20.91 -11.75 -28.42
N GLY A 194 21.39 -11.05 -27.38
CA GLY A 194 22.53 -11.48 -26.56
C GLY A 194 22.22 -12.60 -25.56
N ALA A 195 20.94 -12.85 -25.25
CA ALA A 195 20.51 -13.99 -24.44
C ALA A 195 20.36 -15.30 -25.26
N ALA A 196 20.51 -15.22 -26.59
CA ALA A 196 20.38 -16.34 -27.52
C ALA A 196 21.73 -16.81 -28.12
N ARG A 197 22.86 -16.40 -27.55
CA ARG A 197 24.21 -16.84 -27.91
C ARG A 197 24.90 -17.55 -26.75
#